data_AF-A0A3E5B210-F1
#
_entry.id   AF-A0A3E5B210-F1
#
_cell.length_a   1.000
_cell.length_b   1.000
_cell.length_c   1.000
_cell.angle_alpha   90.00
_cell.angle_beta   90.00
_cell.angle_gamma   90.00
#
_symmetry.space_group_name_H-M   'P 1'
#
loop_
_entity.id
_entity.type
_entity.pdbx_description
1 polymer ?
#
loop_
_entity_poly.entity_id
_entity_poly.type
_entity_poly.pdbx_seq_one_letter_code
_entity_poly.pdbx_strand_id
1 'polypeptide(L)'
;MEAMKQERSFNILRSLPEMWYIALIGGYLLFSTYNWIIGKGTDGLLIPVSFLVVLGLLIRLLIRRSRVLGGIISSVFALCSVYMLFALFSEFSEFPVVNGQAIELIVVGGILIGGSLTAAITMLKRAIIG
;
A
#
# COMPACT_ATOMS: atom_id res chain seq x y z
N MET A 1 18.89 -12.86 35.25
CA MET A 1 17.57 -12.76 34.60
C MET A 1 17.81 -12.16 33.22
N GLU A 2 18.38 -12.97 32.33
CA GLU A 2 18.83 -12.52 31.01
C GLU A 2 17.62 -12.52 30.07
N ALA A 3 17.22 -11.33 29.64
CA ALA A 3 16.23 -11.17 28.61
C ALA A 3 16.81 -11.76 27.32
N MET A 4 16.35 -12.97 26.95
CA MET A 4 16.53 -13.50 25.60
C MET A 4 15.95 -12.49 24.62
N LYS A 5 16.82 -11.66 24.04
CA LYS A 5 16.55 -10.86 22.86
C LYS A 5 16.34 -11.84 21.72
N GLN A 6 15.10 -12.27 21.55
CA GLN A 6 14.67 -13.11 20.45
C GLN A 6 14.95 -12.35 19.16
N GLU A 7 16.11 -12.59 18.55
CA GLU A 7 16.41 -12.17 17.19
C GLU A 7 15.45 -12.90 16.26
N ARG A 8 14.28 -12.30 16.08
CA ARG A 8 13.29 -12.73 15.11
C ARG A 8 13.90 -12.42 13.75
N SER A 9 14.50 -13.44 13.12
CA SER A 9 15.00 -13.36 11.75
C SER A 9 13.95 -12.69 10.85
N PHE A 10 14.29 -11.52 10.34
CA PHE A 10 13.47 -10.81 9.37
C PHE A 10 13.51 -11.59 8.06
N ASN A 11 12.56 -12.51 7.88
CA ASN A 11 12.35 -13.12 6.57
C ASN A 11 11.80 -12.04 5.63
N ILE A 12 12.68 -11.36 4.91
CA ILE A 12 12.41 -10.24 3.99
C ILE A 12 11.31 -10.60 2.97
N LEU A 13 11.38 -11.82 2.42
CA LEU A 13 10.36 -12.37 1.51
C LEU A 13 8.97 -12.44 2.17
N ARG A 14 8.91 -12.71 3.47
CA ARG A 14 7.65 -12.77 4.21
C ARG A 14 7.11 -11.39 4.57
N SER A 15 7.91 -10.32 4.51
CA SER A 15 7.43 -8.94 4.73
C SER A 15 7.20 -8.16 3.43
N LEU A 16 7.37 -8.79 2.26
CA LEU A 16 7.22 -8.14 0.95
C LEU A 16 5.91 -7.34 0.79
N PRO A 17 4.74 -7.89 1.12
CA PRO A 17 3.48 -7.14 1.07
C PRO A 17 3.44 -5.89 1.96
N GLU A 18 3.93 -6.00 3.20
CA GLU A 18 3.99 -4.87 4.12
C GLU A 18 4.96 -3.80 3.60
N MET A 19 6.11 -4.22 3.05
CA MET A 19 7.09 -3.33 2.43
C MET A 19 6.53 -2.62 1.19
N TRP A 20 5.72 -3.31 0.38
CA TRP A 20 5.04 -2.71 -0.78
C TRP A 20 4.20 -1.51 -0.37
N TYR A 21 3.34 -1.66 0.65
CA TYR A 21 2.50 -0.56 1.13
C TYR A 21 3.30 0.53 1.84
N ILE A 22 4.36 0.18 2.57
CA ILE A 22 5.27 1.16 3.18
C ILE A 22 5.95 1.98 2.08
N ALA A 23 6.38 1.37 0.98
CA ALA A 23 7.01 2.07 -0.13
C ALA A 23 6.02 3.02 -0.83
N LEU A 24 4.79 2.58 -1.09
CA LEU A 24 3.77 3.43 -1.71
C LEU A 24 3.38 4.62 -0.82
N ILE A 25 3.03 4.36 0.44
CA ILE A 25 2.59 5.41 1.38
C ILE A 25 3.75 6.33 1.76
N GLY A 26 4.92 5.75 2.05
CA GLY A 26 6.13 6.49 2.36
C GLY A 26 6.58 7.36 1.18
N GLY A 27 6.55 6.82 -0.03
CA GLY A 27 6.86 7.56 -1.26
C GLY A 27 5.90 8.72 -1.49
N TYR A 28 4.59 8.50 -1.31
CA TYR A 28 3.59 9.57 -1.39
C TYR A 28 3.85 10.68 -0.36
N LEU A 29 4.13 10.32 0.89
CA LEU A 29 4.44 11.30 1.94
C LEU A 29 5.70 12.12 1.64
N LEU A 30 6.76 11.48 1.14
CA LEU A 30 7.98 12.17 0.73
C LEU A 30 7.71 13.14 -0.43
N PHE A 31 6.94 12.70 -1.43
CA PHE A 31 6.58 13.52 -2.58
C PHE A 31 5.69 14.71 -2.18
N SER A 32 4.67 14.49 -1.35
CA SER A 32 3.80 15.55 -0.83
C SER A 32 4.59 16.56 0.00
N THR A 33 5.49 16.10 0.88
CA THR A 33 6.37 16.97 1.67
C THR A 33 7.30 17.79 0.77
N TYR A 34 7.90 17.18 -0.25
CA TYR A 34 8.73 17.87 -1.23
C TYR A 34 7.95 18.99 -1.93
N ASN A 35 6.75 18.70 -2.43
CA ASN A 35 5.90 19.69 -3.10
C ASN A 35 5.49 20.84 -2.17
N TRP A 36 5.21 20.55 -0.90
CA TRP A 36 4.91 21.57 0.10
C TRP A 36 6.11 22.51 0.33
N ILE A 37 7.33 21.96 0.48
CA ILE A 37 8.56 22.74 0.68
C ILE A 37 8.83 23.70 -0.48
N ILE A 38 8.60 23.27 -1.72
CA ILE A 38 8.82 24.11 -2.92
C ILE A 38 7.63 25.04 -3.23
N GLY A 39 6.64 25.14 -2.34
CA GLY A 39 5.48 26.02 -2.51
C GLY A 39 4.49 25.58 -3.58
N LYS A 40 4.54 24.32 -4.04
CA LYS A 40 3.59 23.73 -5.00
C LYS A 40 2.52 22.84 -4.34
N GLY A 41 2.59 22.66 -3.02
CA GLY A 41 1.66 21.82 -2.27
C GLY A 41 0.28 22.48 -2.15
N THR A 42 -0.76 21.77 -2.56
CA THR A 42 -2.17 22.16 -2.41
C THR A 42 -2.91 21.30 -1.36
N ASP A 43 -2.24 20.30 -0.80
CA ASP A 43 -2.83 19.36 0.15
C ASP A 43 -3.01 20.02 1.53
N GLY A 44 -4.24 19.98 2.06
CA GLY A 44 -4.50 20.35 3.46
C GLY A 44 -3.85 19.37 4.44
N LEU A 45 -3.43 19.87 5.62
CA LEU A 45 -2.70 19.11 6.66
C LEU A 45 -3.34 17.76 7.07
N LEU A 46 -4.65 17.59 6.89
CA LEU A 46 -5.36 16.35 7.25
C LEU A 46 -4.97 15.14 6.39
N ILE A 47 -4.70 15.35 5.09
CA ILE A 47 -4.39 14.25 4.17
C ILE A 47 -3.03 13.63 4.56
N PRO A 48 -1.91 14.37 4.66
CA PRO A 48 -0.62 13.79 5.07
C PRO A 48 -0.65 13.13 6.45
N VAL A 49 -1.38 13.70 7.41
CA VAL A 49 -1.47 13.15 8.78
C VAL A 49 -2.14 11.78 8.80
N SER A 50 -3.21 11.58 8.03
CA SER A 50 -3.89 10.28 7.96
C SER A 50 -2.97 9.17 7.41
N PHE A 51 -2.16 9.49 6.39
CA PHE A 51 -1.18 8.56 5.81
C PHE A 51 -0.04 8.23 6.79
N LEU A 52 0.40 9.19 7.62
CA LEU A 52 1.38 8.92 8.69
C LEU A 52 0.86 7.91 9.71
N VAL A 53 -0.42 8.01 10.09
CA VAL A 53 -1.04 7.03 11.00
C VAL A 53 -1.05 5.64 10.37
N VAL A 54 -1.48 5.52 9.11
CA VAL A 54 -1.48 4.23 8.39
C VAL A 54 -0.06 3.67 8.27
N LEU A 55 0.93 4.50 7.97
CA LEU A 55 2.34 4.11 7.91
C LEU A 55 2.82 3.56 9.26
N GLY A 56 2.52 4.24 10.36
CA GLY A 56 2.84 3.79 11.71
C GLY A 56 2.19 2.45 12.05
N LEU A 57 0.94 2.23 11.63
CA LEU A 57 0.25 0.96 11.79
C LEU A 57 0.90 -0.16 10.97
N LEU A 58 1.35 0.11 9.75
CA LEU A 58 2.07 -0.85 8.91
C LEU A 58 3.44 -1.22 9.50
N ILE A 59 4.20 -0.25 10.02
CA ILE A 59 5.46 -0.51 10.72
C ILE A 59 5.21 -1.33 11.99
N ARG A 60 4.15 -1.00 12.75
CA ARG A 60 3.76 -1.79 13.92
C ARG A 60 3.36 -3.21 13.52
N LEU A 61 2.65 -3.38 12.41
CA LEU A 61 2.27 -4.69 11.87
C LEU A 61 3.52 -5.49 11.46
N LEU A 62 4.52 -4.84 10.85
CA LEU A 62 5.79 -5.46 10.46
C LEU A 62 6.54 -6.03 11.69
N ILE A 63 6.56 -5.30 12.80
CA ILE A 63 7.26 -5.71 14.03
C ILE A 63 6.46 -6.76 14.82
N ARG A 64 5.19 -6.47 15.13
CA ARG A 64 4.36 -7.29 16.04
C ARG A 64 3.63 -8.43 15.34
N ARG A 65 3.43 -8.35 14.01
CA ARG A 65 2.75 -9.35 13.18
C ARG A 65 1.41 -9.81 13.78
N SER A 66 0.62 -8.86 14.26
CA SER A 66 -0.69 -9.13 14.86
C SER A 66 -1.68 -9.64 13.80
N ARG A 67 -2.35 -10.77 14.07
CA ARG A 67 -3.35 -11.36 13.17
C ARG A 67 -4.55 -10.43 12.98
N VAL A 68 -5.09 -9.87 14.06
CA VAL A 68 -6.26 -8.98 14.00
C VAL A 68 -5.96 -7.71 13.19
N LEU A 69 -4.85 -7.03 13.52
CA LEU A 69 -4.46 -5.81 12.81
C LEU A 69 -4.14 -6.10 11.34
N GLY A 70 -3.43 -7.20 11.08
CA GLY A 70 -3.14 -7.65 9.72
C GLY A 70 -4.40 -7.94 8.93
N GLY A 71 -5.39 -8.62 9.52
CA GLY A 71 -6.67 -8.93 8.89
C GLY A 71 -7.47 -7.69 8.54
N ILE A 72 -7.59 -6.73 9.48
CA ILE A 72 -8.31 -5.47 9.25
C ILE A 72 -7.65 -4.66 8.13
N ILE A 73 -6.35 -4.38 8.25
CA ILE A 73 -5.61 -3.55 7.28
C ILE A 73 -5.62 -4.19 5.89
N SER A 74 -5.35 -5.49 5.80
CA SER A 74 -5.34 -6.19 4.52
C SER A 74 -6.72 -6.27 3.88
N SER A 75 -7.80 -6.38 4.66
CA SER A 75 -9.17 -6.36 4.13
C SER A 75 -9.51 -4.99 3.54
N VAL A 76 -9.19 -3.90 4.26
CA VAL A 76 -9.39 -2.53 3.75
C VAL A 76 -8.60 -2.32 2.47
N PHE A 77 -7.32 -2.68 2.45
CA PHE A 77 -6.49 -2.55 1.26
C PHE A 77 -6.94 -3.44 0.10
N ALA A 78 -7.44 -4.65 0.35
CA ALA A 78 -8.01 -5.50 -0.69
C ALA A 78 -9.25 -4.86 -1.31
N LEU A 79 -10.19 -4.38 -0.48
CA LEU A 79 -11.41 -3.72 -0.95
C LEU A 79 -11.08 -2.45 -1.75
N CYS A 80 -10.17 -1.61 -1.27
CA CYS A 80 -9.70 -0.44 -2.01
C CYS A 80 -9.04 -0.85 -3.33
N SER A 81 -8.22 -1.90 -3.36
CA SER A 81 -7.56 -2.35 -4.58
C SER A 81 -8.55 -2.89 -5.61
N VAL A 82 -9.59 -3.63 -5.17
CA VAL A 82 -10.68 -4.10 -6.05
C VAL A 82 -11.47 -2.92 -6.61
N TYR A 83 -11.82 -1.95 -5.77
CA TYR A 83 -12.47 -0.71 -6.22
C TYR A 83 -11.63 0.01 -7.28
N MET A 84 -10.33 0.15 -7.04
CA MET A 84 -9.41 0.78 -7.98
C MET A 84 -9.25 -0.01 -9.27
N LEU A 85 -9.31 -1.35 -9.25
CA LEU A 85 -9.31 -2.15 -10.49
C LEU A 85 -10.57 -1.86 -11.32
N PHE A 86 -11.73 -1.73 -10.70
CA PHE A 86 -12.94 -1.36 -11.41
C PHE A 86 -12.84 0.05 -11.99
N ALA A 87 -12.29 1.00 -11.24
CA ALA A 87 -12.03 2.35 -11.75
C ALA A 87 -11.04 2.33 -12.93
N LEU A 88 -9.98 1.52 -12.86
CA LEU A 88 -9.00 1.37 -13.94
C LEU A 88 -9.65 0.83 -15.22
N PHE A 89 -10.45 -0.23 -15.11
CA PHE A 89 -11.14 -0.80 -16.27
C PHE A 89 -12.23 0.13 -16.81
N SER A 90 -12.92 0.87 -15.93
CA SER A 90 -13.89 1.89 -16.33
C SER A 90 -13.19 2.96 -17.18
N GLU A 91 -12.11 3.55 -16.70
CA GLU A 91 -11.34 4.57 -17.42
C GLU A 91 -10.77 4.01 -18.74
N PHE A 92 -10.21 2.80 -18.72
CA PHE A 92 -9.70 2.16 -19.93
C PHE A 92 -10.78 1.95 -21.00
N SER A 93 -12.03 1.71 -20.59
CA SER A 93 -13.15 1.52 -21.53
C SER A 93 -13.60 2.79 -22.23
N GLU A 94 -13.24 3.97 -21.73
CA GLU A 94 -13.56 5.26 -22.34
C GLU A 94 -12.65 5.61 -23.51
N PHE A 95 -11.53 4.89 -23.69
CA PHE A 95 -10.64 5.14 -24.82
C PHE A 95 -11.27 4.65 -26.13
N PRO A 96 -11.48 5.54 -27.12
CA PRO A 96 -12.10 5.17 -28.39
C PRO A 96 -11.19 4.24 -29.22
N VAL A 97 -9.88 4.33 -29.03
CA VAL A 97 -8.86 3.47 -29.65
C VAL A 97 -7.73 3.26 -28.64
N VAL A 98 -7.14 2.06 -28.61
CA VAL A 98 -5.96 1.77 -27.79
C VAL A 98 -4.77 2.58 -28.32
N ASN A 99 -4.47 3.68 -27.65
CA ASN A 99 -3.36 4.58 -27.94
C ASN A 99 -2.28 4.50 -26.84
N GLY A 100 -1.22 5.31 -26.95
CA GLY A 100 -0.14 5.32 -25.96
C GLY A 100 -0.61 5.61 -24.53
N GLN A 101 -1.60 6.49 -24.36
CA GLN A 101 -2.16 6.83 -23.04
C GLN A 101 -2.98 5.68 -22.45
N ALA A 102 -3.78 4.99 -23.26
CA ALA A 102 -4.52 3.80 -22.84
C ALA A 102 -3.57 2.69 -22.37
N ILE A 103 -2.45 2.49 -23.10
CA ILE A 103 -1.41 1.52 -22.74
C ILE A 103 -0.72 1.94 -21.44
N GLU A 104 -0.35 3.21 -21.29
CA GLU A 104 0.28 3.72 -20.07
C GLU A 104 -0.65 3.52 -18.86
N LEU A 105 -1.92 3.88 -19.00
CA LEU A 105 -2.94 3.69 -17.96
C LEU A 105 -3.02 2.23 -17.52
N ILE A 106 -3.21 1.29 -18.45
CA ILE A 106 -3.40 -0.13 -18.10
C ILE A 106 -2.13 -0.77 -17.55
N VAL A 107 -0.95 -0.40 -18.05
CA VAL A 107 0.33 -0.96 -17.60
C VAL A 107 0.70 -0.41 -16.23
N VAL A 108 0.76 0.92 -16.08
CA VAL A 108 1.17 1.55 -14.82
C VAL A 108 0.10 1.33 -13.75
N GLY A 109 -1.17 1.56 -14.08
CA GLY A 109 -2.29 1.30 -13.19
C GLY A 109 -2.41 -0.18 -12.83
N GLY A 110 -2.25 -1.08 -13.80
CA GLY A 110 -2.28 -2.52 -13.57
C GLY A 110 -1.18 -3.01 -12.63
N ILE A 111 0.05 -2.53 -12.78
CA ILE A 111 1.16 -2.88 -11.88
C ILE A 111 0.90 -2.34 -10.47
N LEU A 112 0.52 -1.06 -10.33
CA LEU A 112 0.30 -0.44 -9.04
C LEU A 112 -0.87 -1.09 -8.29
N ILE A 113 -2.01 -1.24 -8.97
CA ILE A 113 -3.24 -1.76 -8.36
C ILE A 113 -3.17 -3.28 -8.21
N GLY A 114 -2.70 -4.00 -9.22
CA GLY A 114 -2.54 -5.46 -9.18
C GLY A 114 -1.49 -5.91 -8.16
N GLY A 115 -0.36 -5.20 -8.09
CA GLY A 115 0.66 -5.41 -7.05
C GLY A 115 0.11 -5.17 -5.66
N SER A 116 -0.66 -4.10 -5.48
CA SER A 116 -1.36 -3.80 -4.23
C SER A 116 -2.35 -4.89 -3.87
N LEU A 117 -3.24 -5.30 -4.78
CA LEU A 117 -4.21 -6.36 -4.51
C LEU A 117 -3.51 -7.68 -4.11
N THR A 118 -2.44 -8.05 -4.81
CA THR A 118 -1.65 -9.25 -4.51
C THR A 118 -1.01 -9.16 -3.12
N ALA A 119 -0.46 -8.00 -2.76
CA ALA A 119 0.08 -7.74 -1.43
C ALA A 119 -1.00 -7.86 -0.35
N ALA A 120 -2.15 -7.20 -0.51
CA ALA A 120 -3.27 -7.27 0.43
C ALA A 120 -3.76 -8.71 0.62
N ILE A 121 -4.02 -9.46 -0.46
CA ILE A 121 -4.46 -10.85 -0.37
C ILE A 121 -3.44 -11.72 0.36
N THR A 122 -2.15 -11.51 0.10
CA THR A 122 -1.07 -12.25 0.77
C THR A 122 -1.01 -11.93 2.27
N MET A 123 -1.23 -10.67 2.66
CA MET A 123 -1.35 -10.26 4.06
C MET A 123 -2.58 -10.87 4.72
N LEU A 124 -3.72 -10.84 4.04
CA LEU A 124 -5.00 -11.37 4.53
C LEU A 124 -4.92 -12.88 4.75
N LYS A 125 -4.40 -13.61 3.76
CA LYS A 125 -4.16 -15.05 3.86
C LYS A 125 -3.29 -15.38 5.07
N ARG A 126 -2.27 -14.56 5.35
CA ARG A 126 -1.40 -14.73 6.53
C ARG A 126 -2.08 -14.37 7.84
N ALA A 127 -3.02 -13.44 7.86
CA ALA A 127 -3.79 -13.12 9.05
C ALA A 127 -4.79 -14.23 9.41
N ILE A 128 -5.34 -14.91 8.40
CA ILE A 128 -6.34 -15.98 8.57
C ILE A 128 -5.67 -17.33 8.90
N ILE A 129 -4.62 -17.71 8.15
CA ILE A 129 -4.01 -19.05 8.22
C ILE A 129 -2.78 -19.08 9.14
N GLY A 130 -2.09 -17.95 9.28
CA GLY A 130 -0.88 -17.81 10.09
C GLY A 130 -1.19 -17.75 11.57
#